data_AF-A0A7I7X8I3-F1
#
_entry.id   AF-A0A7I7X8I3-F1
#
_cell.length_a   1.000
_cell.length_b   1.000
_cell.length_c   1.000
_cell.angle_alpha   90.00
_cell.angle_beta   90.00
_cell.angle_gamma   90.00
#
_symmetry.space_group_name_H-M   'P 1'
#
loop_
_entity.id
_entity.type
_entity.pdbx_description
1 polymer ?
#
loop_
_entity_poly.entity_id
_entity_poly.type
_entity_poly.pdbx_seq_one_letter_code
_entity_poly.pdbx_strand_id
1 'polypeptide(L)'
;MPGLRHVQGRIVMVDLDADPDAIEPIVEGVRIYAGYSGWTIGQLEGEIERDDWIVLSALPSDVLVEPRVDLWGRVLRRQPMPLSLLATHPIDVSRN
;
A
#
# COMPACT_ATOMS: atom_id res chain seq x y z
N MET A 1 -8.33 18.48 -8.60
CA MET A 1 -7.88 19.06 -9.87
C MET A 1 -8.13 18.02 -10.96
N PRO A 2 -8.32 18.42 -12.23
CA PRO A 2 -8.37 17.46 -13.32
C PRO A 2 -7.15 16.52 -13.28
N GLY A 3 -7.34 15.24 -13.56
CA GLY A 3 -6.26 14.24 -13.59
C GLY A 3 -5.79 13.69 -12.24
N LEU A 4 -6.29 14.20 -11.10
CA LEU A 4 -5.97 13.67 -9.77
C LEU A 4 -7.24 13.32 -8.98
N ARG A 5 -7.27 12.11 -8.43
CA ARG A 5 -8.29 11.64 -7.49
C ARG A 5 -7.71 11.38 -6.12
N HIS A 6 -8.24 12.04 -5.09
CA HIS A 6 -7.79 11.82 -3.70
C HIS A 6 -8.12 10.41 -3.22
N VAL A 7 -7.17 9.81 -2.47
CA VAL A 7 -7.33 8.48 -1.85
C VAL A 7 -7.32 8.62 -0.33
N GLN A 8 -6.18 9.03 0.25
CA GLN A 8 -6.04 9.24 1.70
C GLN A 8 -4.83 10.14 2.00
N GLY A 9 -4.99 11.09 2.93
CA GLY A 9 -3.88 11.99 3.31
C GLY A 9 -3.29 12.70 2.09
N ARG A 10 -1.99 12.48 1.83
CA ARG A 10 -1.26 13.03 0.66
C ARG A 10 -1.17 12.05 -0.53
N ILE A 11 -1.90 10.93 -0.48
CA ILE A 11 -1.94 9.92 -1.55
C ILE A 11 -3.09 10.24 -2.49
N VAL A 12 -2.76 10.26 -3.79
CA VAL A 12 -3.69 10.49 -4.89
C VAL A 12 -3.49 9.41 -5.96
N MET A 13 -4.56 9.10 -6.68
CA MET A 13 -4.51 8.35 -7.92
C MET A 13 -4.36 9.34 -9.07
N VAL A 14 -3.36 9.10 -9.90
CA VAL A 14 -3.05 9.89 -11.10
C VAL A 14 -3.75 9.25 -12.29
N ASP A 15 -4.52 10.04 -13.04
CA ASP A 15 -5.01 9.67 -14.35
C ASP A 15 -3.83 9.66 -15.33
N LEU A 16 -3.56 8.51 -15.95
CA LEU A 16 -2.43 8.36 -16.87
C LEU A 16 -2.66 9.01 -18.23
N ASP A 17 -3.89 9.42 -18.53
CA ASP A 17 -4.23 10.19 -19.74
C ASP A 17 -4.07 11.71 -19.55
N ALA A 18 -3.77 12.17 -18.31
CA ALA A 18 -3.53 13.57 -18.03
C ALA A 18 -2.17 14.05 -18.58
N ASP A 19 -2.10 15.35 -18.90
CA ASP A 19 -0.84 15.99 -19.31
C ASP A 19 0.22 15.91 -18.19
N PRO A 20 1.35 15.23 -18.39
CA PRO A 20 2.39 15.08 -17.38
C PRO A 20 2.94 16.42 -16.87
N ASP A 21 3.02 17.44 -17.73
CA ASP A 21 3.54 18.76 -17.36
C ASP A 21 2.63 19.48 -16.35
N ALA A 22 1.34 19.11 -16.32
CA ALA A 22 0.39 19.60 -15.32
C ALA A 22 0.47 18.82 -13.99
N ILE A 23 1.00 17.58 -14.01
CA ILE A 23 1.05 16.69 -12.84
C ILE A 23 2.41 16.76 -12.13
N GLU A 24 3.52 16.89 -12.86
CA GLU A 24 4.87 16.90 -12.28
C GLU A 24 5.03 17.92 -11.13
N PRO A 25 4.58 19.18 -11.23
CA PRO A 25 4.86 20.19 -10.21
C PRO A 25 4.10 19.99 -8.89
N ILE A 26 3.15 19.06 -8.86
CA ILE A 26 2.16 18.92 -7.78
C ILE A 26 2.24 17.57 -7.05
N VAL A 27 3.12 16.67 -7.49
CA VAL A 27 3.36 15.37 -6.83
C VAL A 27 4.81 15.27 -6.38
N GLU A 28 5.06 14.68 -5.22
CA GLU A 28 6.43 14.40 -4.73
C GLU A 28 7.06 13.19 -5.44
N GLY A 29 6.24 12.32 -6.01
CA GLY A 29 6.66 11.14 -6.73
C GLY A 29 5.45 10.33 -7.20
N VAL A 30 5.70 9.42 -8.14
CA VAL A 30 4.67 8.55 -8.72
C VAL A 30 5.18 7.11 -8.74
N ARG A 31 4.28 6.17 -8.46
CA ARG A 31 4.49 4.74 -8.71
C ARG A 31 3.39 4.20 -9.60
N ILE A 32 3.81 3.50 -10.65
CA ILE A 32 2.91 2.84 -11.60
C ILE A 32 2.77 1.37 -11.19
N TYR A 33 1.54 0.88 -11.16
CA TYR A 33 1.20 -0.51 -10.90
C TYR A 33 0.54 -1.11 -12.15
N ALA A 34 0.92 -2.34 -12.49
CA ALA A 34 0.30 -3.10 -13.58
C ALA A 34 -0.64 -4.16 -12.99
N GLY A 35 -1.94 -4.00 -13.22
CA GLY A 35 -2.98 -4.83 -12.62
C GLY A 35 -3.47 -4.32 -11.26
N TYR A 36 -4.47 -4.99 -10.71
CA TYR A 36 -5.10 -4.66 -9.44
C TYR A 36 -5.65 -5.90 -8.76
N SER A 37 -5.80 -5.83 -7.44
CA SER A 37 -6.61 -6.77 -6.66
C SER A 37 -8.01 -6.20 -6.51
N GLY A 38 -9.03 -7.05 -6.69
CA GLY A 38 -10.43 -6.67 -6.56
C GLY A 38 -11.19 -7.69 -5.75
N TRP A 39 -12.19 -7.22 -5.01
CA TRP A 39 -13.07 -8.04 -4.18
C TRP A 39 -14.49 -7.93 -4.70
N THR A 40 -15.20 -9.06 -4.65
CA THR A 40 -16.66 -9.06 -4.83
C THR A 40 -17.37 -8.57 -3.57
N ILE A 41 -18.68 -8.34 -3.65
CA ILE A 41 -19.48 -7.80 -2.54
C ILE A 41 -19.38 -8.74 -1.33
N GLY A 42 -18.98 -8.20 -0.17
CA GLY A 42 -18.86 -8.94 1.08
C GLY A 42 -17.61 -9.82 1.20
N GLN A 43 -16.81 -9.94 0.13
CA GLN A 43 -15.66 -10.83 0.13
C GLN A 43 -14.54 -10.32 1.05
N LEU A 44 -14.20 -9.02 0.96
CA LEU A 44 -13.15 -8.42 1.78
C LEU A 44 -13.52 -8.47 3.26
N GLU A 45 -14.78 -8.19 3.59
CA GLU A 45 -15.30 -8.26 4.96
C GLU A 45 -15.14 -9.68 5.51
N GLY A 46 -15.54 -10.70 4.75
CA GLY A 46 -15.38 -12.09 5.16
C GLY A 46 -13.92 -12.53 5.28
N GLU A 47 -13.01 -11.99 4.45
CA GLU A 47 -11.56 -12.23 4.59
C GLU A 47 -11.00 -11.58 5.86
N ILE A 48 -11.41 -10.36 6.19
CA ILE A 48 -11.03 -9.68 7.44
C ILE A 48 -11.56 -10.45 8.66
N GLU A 49 -12.81 -10.92 8.64
CA GLU A 49 -13.41 -11.70 9.73
C GLU A 49 -12.68 -13.04 10.00
N ARG A 50 -11.99 -13.59 9.00
CA ARG A 50 -11.18 -14.81 9.13
C ARG A 50 -9.71 -14.54 9.48
N ASP A 51 -9.36 -13.29 9.78
CA ASP A 51 -7.99 -12.83 10.02
C ASP A 51 -7.04 -13.03 8.82
N ASP A 52 -7.57 -13.08 7.58
CA ASP A 52 -6.76 -13.16 6.36
C ASP A 52 -6.00 -11.84 6.10
N TRP A 53 -6.51 -10.71 6.64
CA TRP A 53 -5.93 -9.37 6.47
C TRP A 53 -5.80 -8.60 7.78
N ILE A 54 -4.71 -7.84 7.89
CA ILE A 54 -4.51 -6.82 8.92
C ILE A 54 -4.65 -5.45 8.26
N VAL A 55 -5.69 -4.69 8.63
CA VAL A 55 -5.96 -3.37 8.05
C VAL A 55 -5.22 -2.28 8.84
N LEU A 56 -4.32 -1.56 8.16
CA LEU A 56 -3.45 -0.54 8.77
C LEU A 56 -3.50 0.76 7.96
N SER A 57 -3.20 1.89 8.60
CA SER A 57 -3.08 3.18 7.91
C SER A 57 -1.84 3.21 7.01
N ALA A 58 -2.05 3.59 5.75
CA ALA A 58 -0.96 3.81 4.80
C ALA A 58 -0.25 5.14 5.05
N LEU A 59 1.06 5.17 4.80
CA LEU A 59 1.87 6.39 4.74
C LEU A 59 2.22 6.70 3.28
N PRO A 60 2.35 7.98 2.88
CA PRO A 60 2.80 8.33 1.53
C PRO A 60 4.14 7.66 1.13
N SER A 61 5.02 7.45 2.11
CA SER A 61 6.31 6.77 1.93
C SER A 61 6.18 5.27 1.61
N ASP A 62 5.03 4.64 1.85
CA ASP A 62 4.79 3.25 1.43
C ASP A 62 4.64 3.13 -0.09
N VAL A 63 4.06 4.15 -0.72
CA VAL A 63 3.87 4.20 -2.18
C VAL A 63 5.20 4.49 -2.89
N LEU A 64 6.02 5.36 -2.31
CA LEU A 64 7.29 5.84 -2.89
C LEU A 64 8.53 5.09 -2.37
N VAL A 65 8.35 3.94 -1.71
CA VAL A 65 9.48 3.15 -1.17
C VAL A 65 10.47 2.75 -2.27
N GLU A 66 11.75 2.61 -1.97
CA GLU A 66 12.76 2.21 -2.95
C GLU A 66 12.55 0.76 -3.46
N PRO A 67 13.05 0.41 -4.66
CA PRO A 67 13.06 -0.97 -5.13
C PRO A 67 13.78 -1.89 -4.15
N ARG A 68 13.31 -3.14 -4.04
CA ARG A 68 13.89 -4.22 -3.19
C ARG A 68 13.78 -4.00 -1.67
N VAL A 69 13.02 -3.00 -1.22
CA VAL A 69 12.69 -2.86 0.20
C VAL A 69 11.60 -3.85 0.60
N ASP A 70 11.79 -4.51 1.74
CA ASP A 70 10.75 -5.26 2.45
C ASP A 70 9.70 -4.28 3.03
N LEU A 71 8.75 -3.87 2.18
CA LEU A 71 7.68 -2.96 2.56
C LEU A 71 6.78 -3.58 3.63
N TRP A 72 6.46 -4.86 3.51
CA TRP A 72 5.59 -5.57 4.45
C TRP A 72 6.18 -5.54 5.87
N GLY A 73 7.44 -5.93 6.03
CA GLY A 73 8.12 -5.87 7.33
C GLY A 73 8.28 -4.43 7.82
N ARG A 74 8.51 -3.45 6.94
CA ARG A 74 8.56 -2.02 7.34
C ARG A 74 7.21 -1.52 7.87
N VAL A 75 6.10 -1.91 7.22
CA VAL A 75 4.75 -1.55 7.66
C VAL A 75 4.42 -2.18 9.01
N LEU A 76 4.81 -3.43 9.24
CA LEU A 76 4.59 -4.11 10.51
C LEU A 76 5.49 -3.58 11.63
N ARG A 77 6.78 -3.35 11.38
CA ARG A 77 7.75 -2.84 12.38
C ARG A 77 7.29 -1.54 13.05
N ARG A 78 6.57 -0.68 12.33
CA ARG A 78 6.08 0.60 12.87
C ARG A 78 4.78 0.51 13.66
N GLN A 79 4.12 -0.65 13.69
CA GLN A 79 2.89 -0.83 14.48
C GLN A 79 3.20 -1.02 15.97
N PRO A 80 2.25 -0.71 16.87
CA PRO A 80 2.35 -1.10 18.27
C PRO A 80 2.49 -2.61 18.43
N MET A 81 3.06 -3.02 19.56
CA MET A 81 3.07 -4.42 19.97
C MET A 81 1.62 -4.94 20.13
N PRO A 82 1.33 -6.19 19.75
CA PRO A 82 2.28 -7.23 19.33
C PRO A 82 2.53 -7.31 17.80
N LEU A 83 1.85 -6.49 16.98
CA LEU A 83 1.90 -6.58 15.52
C LEU A 83 3.30 -6.44 14.93
N SER A 84 4.16 -5.62 15.55
CA SER A 84 5.55 -5.45 15.10
C SER A 84 6.39 -6.71 15.21
N LEU A 85 6.00 -7.69 16.05
CA LEU A 85 6.68 -8.99 16.13
C LEU A 85 6.49 -9.82 14.86
N LEU A 86 5.41 -9.59 14.10
CA LEU A 86 5.15 -10.31 12.85
C LEU A 86 6.09 -9.88 11.73
N ALA A 87 6.77 -8.73 11.86
CA ALA A 87 7.65 -8.21 10.81
C ALA A 87 8.91 -9.05 10.54
N THR A 88 9.20 -10.02 11.41
CA THR A 88 10.29 -10.99 11.26
C THR A 88 9.77 -12.42 11.12
N HIS A 89 8.45 -12.59 10.94
CA HIS A 89 7.87 -13.91 10.77
C HIS A 89 8.45 -14.55 9.49
N PRO A 90 8.99 -15.78 9.56
CA PRO A 90 9.50 -16.45 8.38
C PRO A 90 8.34 -16.73 7.41
N ILE A 91 8.56 -16.39 6.14
CA ILE A 91 7.58 -16.67 5.07
C ILE A 91 7.38 -18.19 4.91
N ASP A 92 8.40 -18.99 5.26
CA ASP A 92 8.37 -20.45 5.27
C ASP A 92 9.12 -20.97 6.51
N VAL A 93 8.39 -21.56 7.45
CA VAL A 93 8.95 -22.12 8.69
C VAL A 93 9.80 -23.37 8.44
N SER A 94 9.60 -24.07 7.31
CA SER A 94 10.34 -25.30 6.97
C SER A 94 11.78 -25.04 6.52
N ARG A 95 12.17 -23.77 6.35
CA ARG A 95 13.51 -23.34 5.93
C ARG A 95 14.42 -22.88 7.08
N ASN A 96 14.06 -23.17 8.35
CA ASN A 96 14.90 -22.89 9.52
C ASN A 96 15.69 -24.11 9.99
#